data_AF-A0A3C0B0Q0-F1
#
_entry.id   AF-A0A3C0B0Q0-F1
#
_cell.length_a   1.000
_cell.length_b   1.000
_cell.length_c   1.000
_cell.angle_alpha   90.00
_cell.angle_beta   90.00
_cell.angle_gamma   90.00
#
_symmetry.space_group_name_H-M   'P 1'
#
loop_
_entity.id
_entity.type
_entity.pdbx_description
1 polymer ?
#
loop_
_entity_poly.entity_id
_entity_poly.type
_entity_poly.pdbx_seq_one_letter_code
_entity_poly.pdbx_strand_id
1 'polypeptide(L)'
;MENENKLVALSQKNLLAKVNSSIGITNKLIAENNKKLVVEIFERNPKFFISLISQFYPLTLEILTFEKFLNWTYVSRENNITHLLNEHNATELDKFKELDWKLVSKNENIIWSEEILNVFWFDLDWEYLSENKSMLINEEILDNYSTLWNWNKICINENFPWSLQIIKKYENNWDWETLLRNKKNPLIIDLLEKHFENNDSDKFKKEISANKHLRYLFEMSLKERDLAGLCTNAILKWNIELIEKNIGTYGWKWQDISSNENLSWSLELLERYEDKWNWYTLSNNQGIKWTKKIIDRFEDKLTFDCFIDDYFLQTNEDYGCSASGMSSNKNVQWTEELIENYDERLNWRKLSRNENLPWSIEFFQKHINKWDWSELSGNTNLPWSSELIEKYEDK
;
A
#
# COMPACT_ATOMS: atom_id res chain seq x y z
N MET A 1 28.19 5.09 72.31
CA MET A 1 27.97 3.67 71.98
C MET A 1 26.98 3.64 70.83
N GLU A 2 27.47 3.74 69.60
CA GLU A 2 26.66 3.47 68.40
C GLU A 2 27.24 2.24 67.74
N ASN A 3 26.55 1.13 68.00
CA ASN A 3 26.81 -0.18 67.45
C ASN A 3 26.33 -0.25 66.00
N GLU A 4 27.18 -0.88 65.19
CA GLU A 4 26.84 -1.92 64.21
C GLU A 4 25.69 -1.64 63.24
N ASN A 5 26.05 -1.31 61.99
CA ASN A 5 25.31 -1.76 60.80
C ASN A 5 26.20 -1.70 59.54
N LYS A 6 27.26 -2.50 59.53
CA LYS A 6 28.12 -2.75 58.34
C LYS A 6 28.04 -4.21 57.88
N LEU A 7 26.84 -4.75 57.76
CA LEU A 7 26.59 -6.05 57.12
C LEU A 7 25.28 -5.88 56.35
N VAL A 8 25.29 -6.05 55.00
CA VAL A 8 24.15 -6.50 54.15
C VAL A 8 24.33 -6.13 52.65
N ALA A 9 25.09 -5.09 52.29
CA ALA A 9 25.14 -4.67 50.86
C ALA A 9 25.91 -5.61 49.91
N LEU A 10 26.94 -6.32 50.40
CA LEU A 10 27.75 -7.25 49.58
C LEU A 10 27.09 -8.63 49.36
N SER A 11 26.18 -9.06 50.24
CA SER A 11 25.52 -10.37 50.14
C SER A 11 24.40 -10.36 49.10
N GLN A 12 23.65 -9.26 48.99
CA GLN A 12 22.55 -9.13 48.02
C GLN A 12 23.03 -9.17 46.57
N LYS A 13 24.17 -8.54 46.25
CA LYS A 13 24.75 -8.56 44.89
C LYS A 13 25.24 -9.97 44.49
N ASN A 14 25.82 -10.71 45.43
CA ASN A 14 26.21 -12.11 45.23
C ASN A 14 25.00 -13.05 45.14
N LEU A 15 23.92 -12.78 45.89
CA LEU A 15 22.65 -13.48 45.77
C LEU A 15 22.00 -13.25 44.40
N LEU A 16 21.98 -12.00 43.94
CA LEU A 16 21.43 -11.63 42.63
C LEU A 16 22.20 -12.31 41.49
N ALA A 17 23.54 -12.34 41.58
CA ALA A 17 24.38 -13.05 40.62
C ALA A 17 24.12 -14.56 40.60
N LYS A 18 23.94 -15.18 41.78
CA LYS A 18 23.58 -16.61 41.89
C LYS A 18 22.20 -16.90 41.31
N VAL A 19 21.20 -16.07 41.61
CA VAL A 19 19.84 -16.20 41.07
C VAL A 19 19.86 -16.10 39.55
N ASN A 20 20.55 -15.09 38.99
CA ASN A 20 20.69 -14.95 37.54
C ASN A 20 21.41 -16.15 36.89
N SER A 21 22.46 -16.68 37.53
CA SER A 21 23.14 -17.88 37.02
C SER A 21 22.24 -19.12 37.07
N SER A 22 21.42 -19.28 38.12
CA SER A 22 20.49 -20.39 38.26
C SER A 22 19.35 -20.30 37.24
N ILE A 23 18.80 -19.10 37.01
CA ILE A 23 17.80 -18.86 35.96
C ILE A 23 18.40 -19.18 34.59
N GLY A 24 19.65 -18.77 34.33
CA GLY A 24 20.36 -19.09 33.10
C GLY A 24 20.54 -20.60 32.88
N ILE A 25 20.86 -21.36 33.94
CA ILE A 25 20.98 -22.82 33.88
C ILE A 25 19.61 -23.48 33.66
N THR A 26 18.58 -23.04 34.38
CA THR A 26 17.22 -23.56 34.23
C THR A 26 16.69 -23.34 32.81
N ASN A 27 16.90 -22.15 32.24
CA ASN A 27 16.49 -21.86 30.87
C ASN A 27 17.22 -22.74 29.85
N LYS A 28 18.51 -23.04 30.07
CA LYS A 28 19.26 -23.99 29.22
C LYS A 28 18.71 -25.42 29.33
N LEU A 29 18.42 -25.90 30.54
CA LEU A 29 17.84 -27.23 30.76
C LEU A 29 16.45 -27.36 30.12
N ILE A 30 15.61 -26.31 30.22
CA ILE A 30 14.31 -26.26 29.56
C ILE A 30 14.50 -26.30 28.03
N ALA A 31 15.45 -25.54 27.48
CA ALA A 31 15.76 -25.56 26.05
C ALA A 31 16.25 -26.94 25.57
N GLU A 32 17.10 -27.62 26.35
CA GLU A 32 17.58 -28.98 26.04
C GLU A 32 16.44 -30.02 26.11
N ASN A 33 15.57 -29.94 27.12
CA ASN A 33 14.41 -30.82 27.22
C ASN A 33 13.44 -30.62 26.06
N ASN A 34 13.19 -29.36 25.67
CA ASN A 34 12.38 -29.03 24.50
C ASN A 34 13.01 -29.58 23.22
N LYS A 35 14.34 -29.45 23.06
CA LYS A 35 15.06 -30.03 21.91
C LYS A 35 14.88 -31.55 21.85
N LYS A 36 14.97 -32.24 22.98
CA LYS A 36 14.77 -33.70 23.05
C LYS A 36 13.35 -34.10 22.66
N LEU A 37 12.34 -33.40 23.18
CA LEU A 37 10.93 -33.59 22.81
C LEU A 37 10.69 -33.40 21.31
N VAL A 38 11.28 -32.35 20.73
CA VAL A 38 11.18 -32.07 19.28
C VAL A 38 11.80 -33.20 18.45
N VAL A 39 12.98 -33.69 18.85
CA VAL A 39 13.64 -34.84 18.20
C VAL A 39 12.76 -36.08 18.27
N GLU A 40 12.22 -36.42 19.44
CA GLU A 40 11.34 -37.58 19.61
C GLU A 40 10.05 -37.47 18.75
N ILE A 41 9.49 -36.27 18.61
CA ILE A 41 8.33 -36.02 17.73
C ILE A 41 8.70 -36.27 16.26
N PHE A 42 9.87 -35.80 15.82
CA PHE A 42 10.33 -35.97 14.44
C PHE A 42 10.69 -37.42 14.12
N GLU A 43 11.32 -38.14 15.04
CA GLU A 43 11.61 -39.58 14.89
C GLU A 43 10.33 -40.41 14.75
N ARG A 44 9.27 -40.04 15.49
CA ARG A 44 7.95 -40.71 15.39
C ARG A 44 7.17 -40.34 14.14
N ASN A 45 7.48 -39.19 13.53
CA ASN A 45 6.73 -38.63 12.38
C ASN A 45 7.68 -38.21 11.24
N PRO A 46 8.41 -39.14 10.61
CA PRO A 46 9.46 -38.81 9.65
C PRO A 46 8.94 -38.08 8.41
N LYS A 47 7.74 -38.44 7.91
CA LYS A 47 7.11 -37.74 6.78
C LYS A 47 6.76 -36.29 7.10
N PHE A 48 6.27 -36.04 8.32
CA PHE A 48 5.94 -34.69 8.78
C PHE A 48 7.20 -33.84 8.92
N PHE A 49 8.27 -34.41 9.50
CA PHE A 49 9.56 -33.76 9.58
C PHE A 49 10.11 -33.38 8.20
N ILE A 50 10.12 -34.33 7.25
CA ILE A 50 10.54 -34.09 5.86
C ILE A 50 9.75 -32.94 5.23
N SER A 51 8.42 -32.94 5.36
CA SER A 51 7.58 -31.87 4.80
C SER A 51 7.90 -30.51 5.43
N LEU A 52 8.08 -30.44 6.75
CA LEU A 52 8.46 -29.21 7.44
C LEU A 52 9.79 -28.66 6.96
N ILE A 53 10.81 -29.52 6.84
CA ILE A 53 12.13 -29.12 6.33
C ILE A 53 12.00 -28.61 4.90
N SER A 54 11.30 -29.35 4.04
CA SER A 54 11.15 -29.00 2.63
C SER A 54 10.42 -27.67 2.44
N GLN A 55 9.44 -27.36 3.30
CA GLN A 55 8.57 -26.19 3.14
C GLN A 55 9.07 -24.94 3.87
N PHE A 56 9.60 -25.07 5.09
CA PHE A 56 9.81 -23.92 5.98
C PHE A 56 11.25 -23.73 6.45
N TYR A 57 12.12 -24.73 6.26
CA TYR A 57 13.50 -24.60 6.70
C TYR A 57 14.33 -23.86 5.64
N PRO A 58 15.21 -22.91 6.04
CA PRO A 58 16.14 -22.28 5.11
C PRO A 58 17.07 -23.33 4.49
N LEU A 59 16.84 -23.66 3.22
CA LEU A 59 17.59 -24.70 2.54
C LEU A 59 18.99 -24.19 2.17
N THR A 60 20.01 -25.01 2.40
CA THR A 60 21.38 -24.78 1.92
C THR A 60 21.73 -25.81 0.85
N LEU A 61 22.79 -25.59 0.07
CA LEU A 61 23.31 -26.60 -0.87
C LEU A 61 23.59 -27.94 -0.16
N GLU A 62 24.10 -27.91 1.07
CA GLU A 62 24.32 -29.11 1.89
C GLU A 62 23.01 -29.86 2.17
N ILE A 63 21.93 -29.14 2.51
CA ILE A 63 20.62 -29.76 2.76
C ILE A 63 20.06 -30.36 1.47
N LEU A 64 20.26 -29.73 0.32
CA LEU A 64 19.82 -30.25 -0.98
C LEU A 64 20.48 -31.59 -1.35
N THR A 65 21.68 -31.89 -0.81
CA THR A 65 22.33 -33.20 -1.02
C THR A 65 21.52 -34.38 -0.47
N PHE A 66 20.55 -34.15 0.42
CA PHE A 66 19.60 -35.16 0.90
C PHE A 66 18.42 -35.36 -0.06
N GLU A 67 18.67 -35.29 -1.38
CA GLU A 67 17.70 -35.26 -2.48
C GLU A 67 16.57 -36.30 -2.36
N LYS A 68 16.89 -37.52 -1.90
CA LYS A 68 15.96 -38.66 -1.81
C LYS A 68 14.93 -38.51 -0.71
N PHE A 69 15.20 -37.63 0.25
CA PHE A 69 14.34 -37.42 1.42
C PHE A 69 13.51 -36.15 1.28
N LEU A 70 13.92 -35.18 0.45
CA LEU A 70 13.21 -33.92 0.32
C LEU A 70 11.94 -34.06 -0.53
N ASN A 71 10.93 -33.26 -0.20
CA ASN A 71 9.78 -33.08 -1.06
C ASN A 71 10.03 -31.91 -2.01
N TRP A 72 10.51 -32.23 -3.21
CA TRP A 72 10.91 -31.25 -4.22
C TRP A 72 9.77 -30.35 -4.72
N THR A 73 8.52 -30.79 -4.62
CA THR A 73 7.36 -29.93 -4.89
C THR A 73 7.28 -28.79 -3.88
N TYR A 74 7.47 -29.07 -2.58
CA TYR A 74 7.48 -28.02 -1.55
C TYR A 74 8.73 -27.15 -1.63
N VAL A 75 9.90 -27.76 -1.86
CA VAL A 75 11.16 -27.02 -2.08
C VAL A 75 10.99 -25.98 -3.19
N SER A 76 10.43 -26.39 -4.33
CA SER A 76 10.31 -25.52 -5.50
C SER A 76 9.23 -24.46 -5.33
N ARG A 77 8.06 -24.84 -4.80
CA ARG A 77 6.86 -24.00 -4.79
C ARG A 77 6.76 -23.03 -3.61
N GLU A 78 7.20 -23.46 -2.43
CA GLU A 78 6.87 -22.77 -1.17
C GLU A 78 8.12 -22.27 -0.43
N ASN A 79 9.30 -22.84 -0.69
CA ASN A 79 10.52 -22.45 0.04
C ASN A 79 11.15 -21.19 -0.55
N ASN A 80 11.72 -20.33 0.30
CA ASN A 80 12.50 -19.18 -0.15
C ASN A 80 13.95 -19.60 -0.46
N ILE A 81 14.19 -19.96 -1.72
CA ILE A 81 15.52 -20.31 -2.22
C ILE A 81 16.27 -19.13 -2.87
N THR A 82 15.82 -17.89 -2.68
CA THR A 82 16.43 -16.69 -3.29
C THR A 82 17.95 -16.66 -3.13
N HIS A 83 18.43 -16.92 -1.91
CA HIS A 83 19.86 -16.89 -1.59
C HIS A 83 20.67 -18.01 -2.28
N LEU A 84 20.03 -19.07 -2.76
CA LEU A 84 20.66 -20.13 -3.54
C LEU A 84 20.73 -19.77 -5.03
N LEU A 85 19.78 -18.99 -5.54
CA LEU A 85 19.72 -18.56 -6.93
C LEU A 85 20.74 -17.45 -7.19
N ASN A 86 21.99 -17.82 -7.44
CA ASN A 86 23.03 -16.88 -7.86
C ASN A 86 24.07 -17.59 -8.74
N GLU A 87 24.91 -16.81 -9.41
CA GLU A 87 25.92 -17.32 -10.35
C GLU A 87 26.88 -18.33 -9.69
N HIS A 88 27.31 -18.09 -8.44
CA HIS A 88 28.24 -18.97 -7.73
C HIS A 88 27.67 -20.36 -7.47
N ASN A 89 26.36 -20.45 -7.26
CA ASN A 89 25.67 -21.69 -6.96
C ASN A 89 25.06 -22.36 -8.21
N ALA A 90 25.01 -21.67 -9.35
CA ALA A 90 24.30 -22.13 -10.54
C ALA A 90 24.71 -23.54 -10.97
N THR A 91 26.02 -23.79 -11.04
CA THR A 91 26.58 -25.09 -11.44
C THR A 91 26.27 -26.22 -10.44
N GLU A 92 26.12 -25.91 -9.16
CA GLU A 92 25.75 -26.89 -8.13
C GLU A 92 24.24 -27.14 -8.16
N LEU A 93 23.43 -26.10 -8.31
CA LEU A 93 21.98 -26.21 -8.40
C LEU A 93 21.55 -27.04 -9.61
N ASP A 94 22.26 -26.90 -10.72
CA ASP A 94 21.98 -27.62 -11.96
C ASP A 94 22.16 -29.14 -11.83
N LYS A 95 22.82 -29.63 -10.76
CA LYS A 95 22.92 -31.06 -10.45
C LYS A 95 21.60 -31.63 -9.91
N PHE A 96 20.74 -30.83 -9.30
CA PHE A 96 19.48 -31.27 -8.70
C PHE A 96 18.35 -31.26 -9.75
N LYS A 97 18.20 -32.36 -10.49
CA LYS A 97 17.22 -32.46 -11.58
C LYS A 97 15.76 -32.54 -11.11
N GLU A 98 15.55 -32.75 -9.82
CA GLU A 98 14.25 -32.76 -9.17
C GLU A 98 13.69 -31.36 -8.89
N LEU A 99 14.52 -30.31 -8.99
CA LEU A 99 14.06 -28.93 -8.86
C LEU A 99 13.12 -28.58 -10.03
N ASP A 100 11.86 -28.30 -9.70
CA ASP A 100 10.84 -28.00 -10.71
C ASP A 100 10.83 -26.50 -11.01
N TRP A 101 11.52 -26.12 -12.09
CA TRP A 101 11.65 -24.73 -12.49
C TRP A 101 10.33 -24.03 -12.80
N LYS A 102 9.26 -24.78 -13.15
CA LYS A 102 7.92 -24.19 -13.31
C LYS A 102 7.36 -23.73 -11.98
N LEU A 103 7.51 -24.57 -10.95
CA LEU A 103 7.08 -24.25 -9.59
C LEU A 103 7.97 -23.17 -8.97
N VAL A 104 9.28 -23.21 -9.23
CA VAL A 104 10.22 -22.15 -8.83
C VAL A 104 9.79 -20.81 -9.43
N SER A 105 9.51 -20.76 -10.74
CA SER A 105 9.10 -19.52 -11.42
C SER A 105 7.79 -18.94 -10.90
N LYS A 106 6.89 -19.80 -10.39
CA LYS A 106 5.62 -19.41 -9.76
C LYS A 106 5.76 -19.01 -8.28
N ASN A 107 6.87 -19.34 -7.64
CA ASN A 107 7.05 -19.16 -6.20
C ASN A 107 7.13 -17.67 -5.83
N GLU A 108 6.15 -17.19 -5.08
CA GLU A 108 6.04 -15.78 -4.66
C GLU A 108 6.93 -15.46 -3.44
N ASN A 109 7.55 -16.46 -2.80
CA ASN A 109 8.51 -16.25 -1.70
C ASN A 109 9.93 -15.95 -2.21
N ILE A 110 10.18 -16.10 -3.52
CA ILE A 110 11.44 -15.75 -4.15
C ILE A 110 11.44 -14.26 -4.48
N ILE A 111 12.54 -13.58 -4.13
CA ILE A 111 12.80 -12.20 -4.50
C ILE A 111 13.56 -12.22 -5.82
N TRP A 112 12.85 -11.95 -6.91
CA TRP A 112 13.45 -11.94 -8.24
C TRP A 112 14.29 -10.69 -8.47
N SER A 113 15.51 -10.88 -8.98
CA SER A 113 16.42 -9.83 -9.40
C SER A 113 16.90 -10.10 -10.82
N GLU A 114 17.37 -9.06 -11.51
CA GLU A 114 17.96 -9.22 -12.83
C GLU A 114 19.16 -10.17 -12.84
N GLU A 115 19.97 -10.18 -11.77
CA GLU A 115 21.07 -11.12 -11.60
C GLU A 115 20.60 -12.58 -11.64
N ILE A 116 19.48 -12.89 -10.97
CA ILE A 116 18.88 -14.23 -10.99
C ILE A 116 18.41 -14.57 -12.41
N LEU A 117 17.71 -13.63 -13.07
CA LEU A 117 17.24 -13.85 -14.43
C LEU A 117 18.40 -14.09 -15.39
N ASN A 118 19.47 -13.29 -15.30
CA ASN A 118 20.66 -13.42 -16.16
C ASN A 118 21.28 -14.81 -16.07
N VAL A 119 21.30 -15.39 -14.88
CA VAL A 119 21.87 -16.72 -14.64
C VAL A 119 20.94 -17.83 -15.09
N PHE A 120 19.63 -17.73 -14.80
CA PHE A 120 18.68 -18.84 -14.95
C PHE A 120 17.63 -18.64 -16.05
N TRP A 121 17.77 -17.65 -16.93
CA TRP A 121 16.76 -17.31 -17.94
C TRP A 121 16.30 -18.51 -18.80
N PHE A 122 17.19 -19.47 -19.04
CA PHE A 122 16.91 -20.64 -19.85
C PHE A 122 16.04 -21.68 -19.13
N ASP A 123 16.23 -21.82 -17.82
CA ASP A 123 15.51 -22.82 -17.01
C ASP A 123 14.15 -22.31 -16.55
N LEU A 124 14.00 -20.99 -16.39
CA LEU A 124 12.79 -20.35 -15.90
C LEU A 124 11.60 -20.52 -16.86
N ASP A 125 10.43 -20.73 -16.27
CA ASP A 125 9.15 -20.73 -16.97
C ASP A 125 8.61 -19.30 -17.01
N TRP A 126 8.82 -18.64 -18.14
CA TRP A 126 8.46 -17.24 -18.34
C TRP A 126 6.95 -17.00 -18.33
N GLU A 127 6.11 -18.00 -18.60
CA GLU A 127 4.66 -17.84 -18.47
C GLU A 127 4.28 -17.68 -16.99
N TYR A 128 4.80 -18.55 -16.13
CA TYR A 128 4.55 -18.44 -14.68
C TYR A 128 5.22 -17.21 -14.07
N LEU A 129 6.43 -16.87 -14.51
CA LEU A 129 7.11 -15.68 -14.03
C LEU A 129 6.34 -14.39 -14.42
N SER A 130 5.73 -14.36 -15.61
CA SER A 130 4.90 -13.24 -16.07
C SER A 130 3.66 -13.01 -15.19
N GLU A 131 3.12 -14.08 -14.59
CA GLU A 131 1.96 -14.02 -13.68
C GLU A 131 2.38 -13.83 -12.21
N ASN A 132 3.67 -14.00 -11.90
CA ASN A 132 4.18 -13.97 -10.53
C ASN A 132 4.09 -12.57 -9.93
N LYS A 133 3.44 -12.45 -8.76
CA LYS A 133 3.25 -11.19 -8.05
C LYS A 133 4.51 -10.69 -7.36
N SER A 134 5.44 -11.57 -6.98
CA SER A 134 6.71 -11.13 -6.36
C SER A 134 7.72 -10.60 -7.38
N MET A 135 7.48 -10.81 -8.68
CA MET A 135 8.35 -10.33 -9.75
C MET A 135 8.33 -8.80 -9.81
N LEU A 136 9.51 -8.19 -9.60
CA LEU A 136 9.70 -6.75 -9.69
C LEU A 136 10.02 -6.37 -11.13
N ILE A 137 8.97 -6.18 -11.94
CA ILE A 137 9.12 -5.77 -13.33
C ILE A 137 9.49 -4.29 -13.38
N ASN A 138 10.53 -3.95 -14.14
CA ASN A 138 10.93 -2.59 -14.48
C ASN A 138 11.28 -2.51 -15.98
N GLU A 139 11.60 -1.32 -16.49
CA GLU A 139 11.89 -1.12 -17.91
C GLU A 139 13.14 -1.87 -18.40
N GLU A 140 14.20 -1.93 -17.58
CA GLU A 140 15.46 -2.62 -17.92
C GLU A 140 15.27 -4.13 -18.08
N ILE A 141 14.56 -4.76 -17.14
CA ILE A 141 14.21 -6.17 -17.20
C ILE A 141 13.26 -6.46 -18.39
N LEU A 142 12.34 -5.55 -18.70
CA LEU A 142 11.48 -5.73 -19.87
C LEU A 142 12.26 -5.66 -21.17
N ASP A 143 13.24 -4.75 -21.27
CA ASP A 143 14.10 -4.63 -22.45
C ASP A 143 14.92 -5.89 -22.68
N ASN A 144 15.62 -6.35 -21.63
CA ASN A 144 16.55 -7.47 -21.73
C ASN A 144 15.86 -8.80 -22.06
N TYR A 145 14.57 -8.93 -21.72
CA TYR A 145 13.81 -10.18 -21.84
C TYR A 145 12.51 -10.07 -22.64
N SER A 146 12.37 -9.02 -23.46
CA SER A 146 11.14 -8.67 -24.18
C SER A 146 10.52 -9.82 -25.00
N THR A 147 11.35 -10.73 -25.53
CA THR A 147 10.89 -11.88 -26.33
C THR A 147 10.50 -13.10 -25.50
N LEU A 148 10.91 -13.17 -24.23
CA LEU A 148 10.63 -14.32 -23.36
C LEU A 148 9.35 -14.13 -22.56
N TRP A 149 9.02 -12.88 -22.21
CA TRP A 149 7.82 -12.54 -21.48
C TRP A 149 6.52 -13.00 -22.17
N ASN A 150 5.60 -13.56 -21.38
CA ASN A 150 4.23 -13.81 -21.82
C ASN A 150 3.39 -12.54 -21.60
N TRP A 151 3.30 -11.71 -22.63
CA TRP A 151 2.64 -10.40 -22.57
C TRP A 151 1.16 -10.48 -22.16
N ASN A 152 0.45 -11.59 -22.46
CA ASN A 152 -0.93 -11.78 -22.04
C ASN A 152 -1.05 -11.94 -20.52
N LYS A 153 -0.08 -12.62 -19.90
CA LYS A 153 0.00 -12.78 -18.44
C LYS A 153 0.47 -11.50 -17.76
N ILE A 154 1.43 -10.80 -18.37
CA ILE A 154 1.84 -9.46 -17.92
C ILE A 154 0.64 -8.50 -17.88
N CYS A 155 -0.24 -8.53 -18.89
CA CYS A 155 -1.43 -7.68 -18.95
C CYS A 155 -2.34 -7.81 -17.73
N ILE A 156 -2.32 -8.94 -17.00
CA ILE A 156 -3.15 -9.17 -15.80
C ILE A 156 -2.33 -9.20 -14.51
N ASN A 157 -1.01 -9.01 -14.59
CA ASN A 157 -0.15 -8.99 -13.41
C ASN A 157 -0.47 -7.77 -12.54
N GLU A 158 -0.69 -8.02 -11.24
CA GLU A 158 -1.14 -7.00 -10.29
C GLU A 158 -0.07 -5.98 -9.92
N ASN A 159 1.22 -6.34 -10.04
CA ASN A 159 2.36 -5.54 -9.62
C ASN A 159 3.13 -4.93 -10.81
N PHE A 160 2.60 -5.01 -12.03
CA PHE A 160 3.24 -4.42 -13.21
C PHE A 160 3.25 -2.87 -13.16
N PRO A 161 4.38 -2.20 -13.49
CA PRO A 161 4.53 -0.76 -13.39
C PRO A 161 3.95 -0.02 -14.62
N TRP A 162 2.62 -0.01 -14.77
CA TRP A 162 1.98 0.64 -15.93
C TRP A 162 2.36 2.13 -16.08
N SER A 163 2.88 2.53 -17.26
CA SER A 163 3.16 3.92 -17.66
C SER A 163 2.93 4.12 -19.18
N LEU A 164 2.72 5.35 -19.65
CA LEU A 164 2.55 5.58 -21.10
C LEU A 164 3.81 5.26 -21.86
N GLN A 165 4.97 5.53 -21.25
CA GLN A 165 6.27 5.23 -21.84
C GLN A 165 6.40 3.73 -22.12
N ILE A 166 6.11 2.87 -21.13
CA ILE A 166 6.17 1.40 -21.27
C ILE A 166 5.15 0.92 -22.30
N ILE A 167 3.92 1.40 -22.23
CA ILE A 167 2.87 0.99 -23.18
C ILE A 167 3.24 1.36 -24.62
N LYS A 168 3.74 2.58 -24.85
CA LYS A 168 4.20 3.05 -26.17
C LYS A 168 5.41 2.28 -26.67
N LYS A 169 6.37 1.97 -25.78
CA LYS A 169 7.61 1.28 -26.14
C LYS A 169 7.35 -0.16 -26.62
N TYR A 170 6.46 -0.88 -25.94
CA TYR A 170 6.13 -2.28 -26.27
C TYR A 170 4.79 -2.43 -26.99
N GLU A 171 4.40 -1.41 -27.77
CA GLU A 171 3.09 -1.33 -28.43
C GLU A 171 2.71 -2.62 -29.20
N ASN A 172 3.68 -3.20 -29.91
CA ASN A 172 3.47 -4.37 -30.76
C ASN A 172 3.41 -5.69 -29.97
N ASN A 173 3.78 -5.67 -28.69
CA ASN A 173 3.83 -6.85 -27.85
C ASN A 173 2.52 -7.07 -27.09
N TRP A 174 1.71 -6.02 -26.90
CA TRP A 174 0.50 -6.09 -26.09
C TRP A 174 -0.65 -6.83 -26.80
N ASP A 175 -1.28 -7.75 -26.06
CA ASP A 175 -2.65 -8.15 -26.36
C ASP A 175 -3.59 -7.06 -25.83
N TRP A 176 -3.97 -6.17 -26.75
CA TRP A 176 -4.85 -5.03 -26.49
C TRP A 176 -6.21 -5.43 -25.92
N GLU A 177 -6.73 -6.60 -26.28
CA GLU A 177 -8.02 -7.09 -25.76
C GLU A 177 -7.92 -7.38 -24.26
N THR A 178 -6.86 -8.10 -23.88
CA THR A 178 -6.58 -8.45 -22.48
C THR A 178 -6.21 -7.21 -21.67
N LEU A 179 -5.41 -6.32 -22.25
CA LEU A 179 -4.97 -5.08 -21.63
C LEU A 179 -6.14 -4.14 -21.29
N LEU A 180 -7.14 -4.04 -22.17
CA LEU A 180 -8.35 -3.22 -21.94
C LEU A 180 -9.32 -3.82 -20.91
N ARG A 181 -9.26 -5.14 -20.68
CA ARG A 181 -10.03 -5.80 -19.60
C ARG A 181 -9.40 -5.55 -18.23
N ASN A 182 -8.13 -5.15 -18.16
CA ASN A 182 -7.46 -4.90 -16.90
C ASN A 182 -7.94 -3.58 -16.26
N LYS A 183 -8.77 -3.71 -15.21
CA LYS A 183 -9.28 -2.59 -14.39
C LYS A 183 -8.19 -1.76 -13.69
N LYS A 184 -6.97 -2.28 -13.59
CA LYS A 184 -5.84 -1.58 -12.97
C LYS A 184 -5.03 -0.75 -13.97
N ASN A 185 -5.22 -0.90 -15.29
CA ASN A 185 -4.50 -0.14 -16.30
C ASN A 185 -4.95 1.35 -16.28
N PRO A 186 -4.05 2.29 -15.97
CA PRO A 186 -4.40 3.70 -15.85
C PRO A 186 -4.64 4.42 -17.20
N LEU A 187 -4.31 3.78 -18.33
CA LEU A 187 -4.10 4.47 -19.61
C LEU A 187 -5.07 4.03 -20.71
N ILE A 188 -6.23 3.52 -20.31
CA ILE A 188 -7.28 3.02 -21.20
C ILE A 188 -7.73 4.09 -22.21
N ILE A 189 -7.75 5.38 -21.85
CA ILE A 189 -8.18 6.45 -22.75
C ILE A 189 -7.22 6.67 -23.93
N ASP A 190 -5.91 6.77 -23.67
CA ASP A 190 -4.92 7.00 -24.73
C ASP A 190 -4.88 5.85 -25.75
N LEU A 191 -5.17 4.64 -25.27
CA LEU A 191 -5.24 3.42 -26.08
C LEU A 191 -6.50 3.36 -26.93
N LEU A 192 -7.63 3.81 -26.38
CA LEU A 192 -8.90 3.91 -27.11
C LEU A 192 -8.80 4.95 -28.24
N GLU A 193 -8.14 6.08 -28.00
CA GLU A 193 -7.95 7.13 -29.01
C GLU A 193 -7.03 6.69 -30.16
N LYS A 194 -5.89 6.04 -29.87
CA LYS A 194 -4.94 5.59 -30.90
C LYS A 194 -5.50 4.46 -31.78
N HIS A 195 -6.18 3.47 -31.18
CA HIS A 195 -6.82 2.39 -31.95
C HIS A 195 -8.04 2.87 -32.74
N PHE A 196 -8.70 3.95 -32.30
CA PHE A 196 -9.76 4.60 -33.06
C PHE A 196 -9.24 5.24 -34.36
N GLU A 197 -8.10 5.95 -34.31
CA GLU A 197 -7.49 6.58 -35.49
C GLU A 197 -7.04 5.55 -36.54
N ASN A 198 -6.58 4.38 -36.11
CA ASN A 198 -6.09 3.32 -36.99
C ASN A 198 -7.20 2.45 -37.62
N ASN A 199 -8.48 2.69 -37.30
CA ASN A 199 -9.63 2.00 -37.89
C ASN A 199 -9.57 0.46 -37.79
N ASP A 200 -8.92 -0.07 -36.74
CA ASP A 200 -8.62 -1.49 -36.64
C ASP A 200 -9.79 -2.30 -36.05
N SER A 201 -10.25 -3.27 -36.83
CA SER A 201 -11.09 -4.43 -36.49
C SER A 201 -12.53 -4.20 -35.97
N ASP A 202 -13.52 -4.76 -36.69
CA ASP A 202 -14.90 -4.94 -36.21
C ASP A 202 -14.99 -5.69 -34.86
N LYS A 203 -13.96 -6.48 -34.52
CA LYS A 203 -13.83 -7.16 -33.22
C LYS A 203 -13.66 -6.15 -32.08
N PHE A 204 -12.88 -5.09 -32.30
CA PHE A 204 -12.60 -4.04 -31.31
C PHE A 204 -13.86 -3.22 -30.98
N LYS A 205 -14.59 -2.78 -32.01
CA LYS A 205 -15.88 -2.08 -31.85
C LYS A 205 -16.92 -2.96 -31.14
N LYS A 206 -16.94 -4.27 -31.45
CA LYS A 206 -17.83 -5.24 -30.80
C LYS A 206 -17.51 -5.39 -29.30
N GLU A 207 -16.24 -5.47 -28.91
CA GLU A 207 -15.85 -5.57 -27.50
C GLU A 207 -16.10 -4.28 -26.71
N ILE A 208 -15.81 -3.11 -27.29
CA ILE A 208 -16.22 -1.82 -26.69
C ILE A 208 -17.73 -1.82 -26.47
N SER A 209 -18.51 -2.23 -27.46
CA SER A 209 -19.97 -2.28 -27.34
C SER A 209 -20.47 -3.28 -26.30
N ALA A 210 -19.72 -4.38 -26.09
CA ALA A 210 -20.03 -5.43 -25.12
C ALA A 210 -19.66 -5.04 -23.68
N ASN A 211 -18.66 -4.18 -23.51
CA ASN A 211 -18.24 -3.68 -22.22
C ASN A 211 -18.79 -2.27 -21.97
N LYS A 212 -19.87 -2.17 -21.19
CA LYS A 212 -20.52 -0.89 -20.83
C LYS A 212 -19.53 0.17 -20.30
N HIS A 213 -18.45 -0.26 -19.64
CA HIS A 213 -17.41 0.62 -19.11
C HIS A 213 -16.48 1.17 -20.20
N LEU A 214 -15.95 0.30 -21.08
CA LEU A 214 -15.14 0.73 -22.22
C LEU A 214 -15.98 1.56 -23.20
N ARG A 215 -17.26 1.21 -23.37
CA ARG A 215 -18.21 2.00 -24.14
C ARG A 215 -18.36 3.41 -23.61
N TYR A 216 -18.50 3.58 -22.30
CA TYR A 216 -18.62 4.90 -21.68
C TYR A 216 -17.34 5.71 -21.86
N LEU A 217 -16.17 5.13 -21.57
CA LEU A 217 -14.88 5.80 -21.80
C LEU A 217 -14.65 6.14 -23.28
N PHE A 218 -15.05 5.26 -24.19
CA PHE A 218 -14.99 5.47 -25.63
C PHE A 218 -15.94 6.59 -26.07
N GLU A 219 -17.21 6.55 -25.66
CA GLU A 219 -18.21 7.59 -25.96
C GLU A 219 -17.79 8.96 -25.41
N MET A 220 -17.07 9.00 -24.28
CA MET A 220 -16.47 10.22 -23.72
C MET A 220 -15.22 10.67 -24.48
N SER A 221 -14.33 9.76 -24.88
CA SER A 221 -13.15 10.08 -25.70
C SER A 221 -13.53 10.61 -27.10
N LEU A 222 -14.65 10.14 -27.65
CA LEU A 222 -15.17 10.54 -28.96
C LEU A 222 -15.88 11.90 -28.97
N LYS A 223 -16.18 12.46 -27.81
CA LYS A 223 -16.92 13.72 -27.70
C LYS A 223 -16.22 14.66 -26.73
N GLU A 224 -15.46 15.58 -27.28
CA GLU A 224 -15.26 16.91 -26.70
C GLU A 224 -16.62 17.40 -26.14
N ARG A 225 -16.84 17.32 -24.81
CA ARG A 225 -17.74 18.20 -24.03
C ARG A 225 -17.98 17.82 -22.57
N ASP A 226 -17.56 16.66 -22.07
CA ASP A 226 -17.73 16.35 -20.63
C ASP A 226 -16.42 15.93 -19.92
N LEU A 227 -15.41 16.81 -20.00
CA LEU A 227 -14.19 16.70 -19.20
C LEU A 227 -14.49 16.75 -17.70
N ALA A 228 -15.55 17.44 -17.26
CA ALA A 228 -16.00 17.44 -15.88
C ALA A 228 -16.40 16.02 -15.41
N GLY A 229 -17.12 15.27 -16.25
CA GLY A 229 -17.43 13.87 -16.03
C GLY A 229 -16.20 12.96 -16.03
N LEU A 230 -15.15 13.26 -16.81
CA LEU A 230 -13.88 12.51 -16.78
C LEU A 230 -13.09 12.77 -15.49
N CYS A 231 -13.00 14.03 -15.08
CA CYS A 231 -12.32 14.43 -13.85
C CYS A 231 -12.97 13.82 -12.61
N THR A 232 -14.28 13.60 -12.61
CA THR A 232 -15.01 12.97 -11.49
C THR A 232 -15.18 11.46 -11.65
N ASN A 233 -14.67 10.86 -12.73
CA ASN A 233 -14.79 9.43 -12.99
C ASN A 233 -13.90 8.62 -12.03
N ALA A 234 -14.52 7.94 -11.08
CA ALA A 234 -13.83 7.12 -10.09
C ALA A 234 -13.05 5.92 -10.66
N ILE A 235 -13.31 5.54 -11.91
CA ILE A 235 -12.67 4.41 -12.56
C ILE A 235 -11.42 4.85 -13.34
N LEU A 236 -11.36 6.11 -13.78
CA LEU A 236 -10.18 6.63 -14.43
C LEU A 236 -9.09 6.90 -13.39
N LYS A 237 -8.00 6.13 -13.45
CA LYS A 237 -6.80 6.41 -12.66
C LYS A 237 -5.99 7.51 -13.33
N TRP A 238 -6.33 8.74 -12.99
CA TRP A 238 -5.56 9.90 -13.42
C TRP A 238 -4.09 9.79 -12.96
N ASN A 239 -3.18 10.10 -13.88
CA ASN A 239 -1.76 10.28 -13.63
C ASN A 239 -1.31 11.66 -14.14
N ILE A 240 -0.05 12.03 -13.87
CA ILE A 240 0.51 13.32 -14.30
C ILE A 240 0.43 13.49 -15.83
N GLU A 241 0.70 12.44 -16.60
CA GLU A 241 0.73 12.51 -18.07
C GLU A 241 -0.67 12.80 -18.65
N LEU A 242 -1.73 12.18 -18.11
CA LEU A 242 -3.11 12.45 -18.48
C LEU A 242 -3.52 13.87 -18.13
N ILE A 243 -3.07 14.39 -16.98
CA ILE A 243 -3.28 15.80 -16.62
C ILE A 243 -2.58 16.69 -17.65
N GLU A 244 -1.29 16.46 -17.93
CA GLU A 244 -0.49 17.24 -18.90
C GLU A 244 -1.12 17.27 -20.29
N LYS A 245 -1.64 16.13 -20.76
CA LYS A 245 -2.31 16.01 -22.05
C LYS A 245 -3.60 16.84 -22.12
N ASN A 246 -4.35 16.92 -21.02
CA ASN A 246 -5.67 17.54 -21.00
C ASN A 246 -5.67 19.00 -20.51
N ILE A 247 -4.56 19.50 -19.94
CA ILE A 247 -4.42 20.91 -19.59
C ILE A 247 -4.65 21.79 -20.82
N GLY A 248 -5.55 22.77 -20.70
CA GLY A 248 -5.85 23.73 -21.76
C GLY A 248 -6.86 23.24 -22.81
N THR A 249 -7.33 21.99 -22.72
CA THR A 249 -8.44 21.50 -23.56
C THR A 249 -9.76 22.19 -23.21
N TYR A 250 -10.66 22.30 -24.19
CA TYR A 250 -11.95 22.97 -24.01
C TYR A 250 -12.81 22.23 -22.97
N GLY A 251 -13.04 22.85 -21.82
CA GLY A 251 -13.83 22.26 -20.72
C GLY A 251 -13.01 21.79 -19.53
N TRP A 252 -11.67 21.90 -19.57
CA TRP A 252 -10.81 21.64 -18.43
C TRP A 252 -11.09 22.62 -17.28
N LYS A 253 -11.35 22.09 -16.08
CA LYS A 253 -11.54 22.89 -14.87
C LYS A 253 -10.70 22.31 -13.74
N TRP A 254 -9.79 23.13 -13.22
CA TRP A 254 -8.96 22.76 -12.07
C TRP A 254 -9.77 22.41 -10.82
N GLN A 255 -10.96 23.01 -10.66
CA GLN A 255 -11.88 22.67 -9.58
C GLN A 255 -12.36 21.20 -9.62
N ASP A 256 -12.65 20.66 -10.81
CA ASP A 256 -13.18 19.30 -10.95
C ASP A 256 -12.09 18.28 -10.61
N ILE A 257 -10.87 18.48 -11.12
CA ILE A 257 -9.73 17.59 -10.82
C ILE A 257 -9.25 17.73 -9.37
N SER A 258 -9.29 18.94 -8.78
CA SER A 258 -9.02 19.15 -7.34
C SER A 258 -10.01 18.43 -6.43
N SER A 259 -11.23 18.16 -6.91
CA SER A 259 -12.26 17.43 -6.14
C SER A 259 -12.21 15.92 -6.37
N ASN A 260 -11.29 15.43 -7.22
CA ASN A 260 -11.20 14.00 -7.53
C ASN A 260 -10.53 13.24 -6.37
N GLU A 261 -11.29 12.38 -5.71
CA GLU A 261 -10.80 11.53 -4.61
C GLU A 261 -10.07 10.26 -5.08
N ASN A 262 -10.16 9.93 -6.37
CA ASN A 262 -9.55 8.74 -6.97
C ASN A 262 -8.24 9.04 -7.71
N LEU A 263 -7.81 10.31 -7.75
CA LEU A 263 -6.50 10.69 -8.25
C LEU A 263 -5.42 10.11 -7.33
N SER A 264 -4.31 9.66 -7.92
CA SER A 264 -3.13 9.22 -7.17
C SER A 264 -2.36 10.41 -6.62
N TRP A 265 -2.92 11.08 -5.61
CA TRP A 265 -2.34 12.26 -5.01
C TRP A 265 -0.97 12.00 -4.39
N SER A 266 -0.01 12.86 -4.71
CA SER A 266 1.34 12.85 -4.16
C SER A 266 1.81 14.28 -3.88
N LEU A 267 2.83 14.42 -3.01
CA LEU A 267 3.43 15.73 -2.76
C LEU A 267 4.00 16.34 -4.05
N GLU A 268 4.65 15.54 -4.91
CA GLU A 268 5.17 16.01 -6.21
C GLU A 268 4.05 16.57 -7.10
N LEU A 269 2.90 15.88 -7.17
CA LEU A 269 1.76 16.34 -7.98
C LEU A 269 1.16 17.65 -7.42
N LEU A 270 1.07 17.77 -6.09
CA LEU A 270 0.60 18.99 -5.44
C LEU A 270 1.54 20.16 -5.73
N GLU A 271 2.85 19.95 -5.65
CA GLU A 271 3.88 20.97 -5.92
C GLU A 271 3.92 21.38 -7.41
N ARG A 272 3.81 20.42 -8.33
CA ARG A 272 3.92 20.68 -9.78
C ARG A 272 2.87 21.66 -10.29
N TYR A 273 1.65 21.62 -9.72
CA TYR A 273 0.53 22.46 -10.13
C TYR A 273 -0.02 23.33 -8.99
N GLU A 274 0.86 23.70 -8.05
CA GLU A 274 0.52 24.45 -6.83
C GLU A 274 -0.32 25.70 -7.12
N ASP A 275 -0.01 26.44 -8.18
CA ASP A 275 -0.68 27.68 -8.58
C ASP A 275 -2.02 27.46 -9.30
N LYS A 276 -2.32 26.22 -9.72
CA LYS A 276 -3.51 25.88 -10.48
C LYS A 276 -4.62 25.25 -9.65
N TRP A 277 -4.26 24.53 -8.60
CA TRP A 277 -5.23 23.79 -7.80
C TRP A 277 -6.25 24.71 -7.13
N ASN A 278 -7.49 24.22 -7.04
CA ASN A 278 -8.47 24.81 -6.16
C ASN A 278 -8.23 24.29 -4.73
N TRP A 279 -7.42 25.02 -3.96
CA TRP A 279 -7.04 24.64 -2.60
C TRP A 279 -8.21 24.56 -1.62
N TYR A 280 -9.27 25.31 -1.88
CA TYR A 280 -10.50 25.23 -1.10
C TYR A 280 -11.14 23.84 -1.22
N THR A 281 -11.30 23.31 -2.44
CA THR A 281 -11.83 21.95 -2.62
C THR A 281 -10.84 20.86 -2.21
N LEU A 282 -9.52 21.07 -2.44
CA LEU A 282 -8.49 20.13 -1.98
C LEU A 282 -8.51 19.93 -0.47
N SER A 283 -8.70 20.99 0.31
CA SER A 283 -8.63 20.93 1.77
C SER A 283 -9.62 19.92 2.38
N ASN A 284 -10.75 19.66 1.70
CA ASN A 284 -11.73 18.65 2.09
C ASN A 284 -11.71 17.37 1.22
N ASN A 285 -10.78 17.26 0.27
CA ASN A 285 -10.68 16.08 -0.60
C ASN A 285 -10.25 14.85 0.23
N GLN A 286 -11.06 13.79 0.18
CA GLN A 286 -10.85 12.55 0.94
C GLN A 286 -9.86 11.58 0.27
N GLY A 287 -9.47 11.84 -0.99
CA GLY A 287 -8.45 11.07 -1.70
C GLY A 287 -7.01 11.40 -1.29
N ILE A 288 -6.80 12.53 -0.61
CA ILE A 288 -5.46 12.96 -0.18
C ILE A 288 -5.19 12.48 1.23
N LYS A 289 -4.08 11.75 1.38
CA LYS A 289 -3.51 11.44 2.70
C LYS A 289 -2.79 12.68 3.23
N TRP A 290 -3.50 13.51 3.98
CA TRP A 290 -2.94 14.74 4.54
C TRP A 290 -2.02 14.44 5.71
N THR A 291 -0.73 14.28 5.41
CA THR A 291 0.34 14.17 6.40
C THR A 291 0.73 15.56 6.92
N LYS A 292 1.31 15.64 8.13
CA LYS A 292 1.90 16.88 8.66
C LYS A 292 2.84 17.57 7.66
N LYS A 293 3.68 16.80 6.96
CA LYS A 293 4.61 17.33 5.95
C LYS A 293 3.89 18.05 4.80
N ILE A 294 2.78 17.49 4.31
CA ILE A 294 2.00 18.12 3.23
C ILE A 294 1.28 19.35 3.76
N ILE A 295 0.71 19.28 4.98
CA ILE A 295 -0.02 20.40 5.60
C ILE A 295 0.92 21.58 5.83
N ASP A 296 2.08 21.35 6.44
CA ASP A 296 3.09 22.39 6.68
C ASP A 296 3.60 23.03 5.39
N ARG A 297 3.69 22.26 4.29
CA ARG A 297 4.16 22.79 3.00
C ARG A 297 3.17 23.75 2.33
N PHE A 298 1.87 23.57 2.56
CA PHE A 298 0.80 24.32 1.89
C PHE A 298 -0.10 25.07 2.87
N GLU A 299 0.37 25.30 4.10
CA GLU A 299 -0.44 25.83 5.19
C GLU A 299 -1.13 27.15 4.83
N ASP A 300 -0.50 27.99 4.00
CA ASP A 300 -0.99 29.30 3.58
C ASP A 300 -2.20 29.22 2.64
N LYS A 301 -2.40 28.05 2.00
CA LYS A 301 -3.47 27.82 1.01
C LYS A 301 -4.62 26.99 1.55
N LEU A 302 -4.38 26.22 2.62
CA LEU A 302 -5.35 25.30 3.18
C LEU A 302 -6.50 26.03 3.90
N THR A 303 -7.71 25.60 3.61
CA THR A 303 -8.93 26.02 4.30
C THR A 303 -9.22 25.02 5.42
N PHE A 304 -9.25 25.50 6.67
CA PHE A 304 -9.43 24.61 7.80
C PHE A 304 -10.90 24.27 8.04
N ASP A 305 -11.80 25.23 8.03
CA ASP A 305 -13.26 25.14 7.84
C ASP A 305 -13.79 26.60 7.88
N CYS A 306 -15.02 26.85 7.44
CA CYS A 306 -15.64 28.16 7.63
C CYS A 306 -16.07 28.35 9.09
N PHE A 307 -15.73 29.47 9.72
CA PHE A 307 -16.34 29.93 10.97
C PHE A 307 -17.66 30.67 10.65
N ILE A 308 -18.66 29.96 10.13
CA ILE A 308 -19.98 30.57 9.90
C ILE A 308 -20.89 30.15 11.05
N ASP A 309 -21.44 31.14 11.77
CA ASP A 309 -22.51 30.93 12.74
C ASP A 309 -23.72 30.27 12.04
N ASP A 310 -24.24 29.18 12.63
CA ASP A 310 -25.33 28.33 12.12
C ASP A 310 -26.57 29.11 11.61
N TYR A 311 -26.77 30.36 12.04
CA TYR A 311 -27.88 31.21 11.60
C TYR A 311 -27.81 31.62 10.12
N PHE A 312 -26.60 31.76 9.55
CA PHE A 312 -26.44 32.18 8.14
C PHE A 312 -26.68 31.06 7.13
N LEU A 313 -26.58 29.79 7.54
CA LEU A 313 -26.72 28.63 6.63
C LEU A 313 -28.17 28.28 6.29
N GLN A 314 -29.16 28.73 7.07
CA GLN A 314 -30.58 28.49 6.77
C GLN A 314 -31.15 29.40 5.68
N THR A 315 -30.46 30.49 5.30
CA THR A 315 -31.05 31.57 4.49
C THR A 315 -30.44 31.77 3.11
N ASN A 316 -29.32 31.11 2.77
CA ASN A 316 -28.69 31.26 1.47
C ASN A 316 -28.21 29.92 0.90
N GLU A 317 -29.02 29.30 0.05
CA GLU A 317 -28.63 28.15 -0.80
C GLU A 317 -27.63 28.55 -1.92
N ASP A 318 -27.39 29.85 -2.13
CA ASP A 318 -26.64 30.39 -3.28
C ASP A 318 -25.13 30.59 -3.06
N TYR A 319 -24.62 30.49 -1.83
CA TYR A 319 -23.17 30.46 -1.60
C TYR A 319 -22.74 29.02 -1.37
N GLY A 320 -22.12 28.42 -2.39
CA GLY A 320 -21.49 27.09 -2.36
C GLY A 320 -20.28 26.99 -1.40
N CYS A 321 -20.38 27.57 -0.22
CA CYS A 321 -19.46 27.38 0.88
C CYS A 321 -19.78 26.02 1.50
N SER A 322 -19.10 24.98 1.03
CA SER A 322 -18.94 23.76 1.82
C SER A 322 -18.37 24.18 3.17
N ALA A 323 -19.13 24.01 4.25
CA ALA A 323 -18.69 24.30 5.62
C ALA A 323 -17.60 23.32 6.12
N SER A 324 -16.82 22.75 5.19
CA SER A 324 -15.92 21.63 5.37
C SER A 324 -14.54 21.95 4.77
N GLY A 325 -13.51 21.82 5.60
CA GLY A 325 -12.09 21.90 5.29
C GLY A 325 -11.31 20.89 6.13
N MET A 326 -10.03 21.19 6.41
CA MET A 326 -9.13 20.31 7.15
C MET A 326 -9.74 19.73 8.43
N SER A 327 -10.38 20.53 9.31
CA SER A 327 -10.85 20.01 10.61
C SER A 327 -12.02 19.03 10.49
N SER A 328 -12.84 19.14 9.44
CA SER A 328 -13.88 18.15 9.11
C SER A 328 -13.39 16.97 8.26
N ASN A 329 -12.19 17.07 7.67
CA ASN A 329 -11.64 16.08 6.76
C ASN A 329 -11.20 14.82 7.54
N LYS A 330 -11.72 13.67 7.15
CA LYS A 330 -11.42 12.38 7.79
C LYS A 330 -10.08 11.81 7.35
N ASN A 331 -9.51 12.23 6.23
CA ASN A 331 -8.22 11.71 5.74
C ASN A 331 -7.00 12.50 6.22
N VAL A 332 -7.20 13.44 7.15
CA VAL A 332 -6.10 14.07 7.88
C VAL A 332 -5.52 13.12 8.90
N GLN A 333 -4.19 12.95 8.85
CA GLN A 333 -3.46 12.15 9.82
C GLN A 333 -3.16 12.99 11.05
N TRP A 334 -4.19 13.18 11.88
CA TRP A 334 -4.08 13.99 13.09
C TRP A 334 -3.07 13.40 14.09
N THR A 335 -2.21 14.27 14.60
CA THR A 335 -1.38 14.04 15.78
C THR A 335 -1.65 15.16 16.78
N GLU A 336 -1.39 14.94 18.06
CA GLU A 336 -1.51 16.01 19.08
C GLU A 336 -0.67 17.24 18.67
N GLU A 337 0.56 17.02 18.20
CA GLU A 337 1.44 18.08 17.68
C GLU A 337 0.82 18.86 16.51
N LEU A 338 0.19 18.17 15.55
CA LEU A 338 -0.45 18.84 14.41
C LEU A 338 -1.64 19.69 14.87
N ILE A 339 -2.44 19.20 15.80
CA ILE A 339 -3.57 19.94 16.36
C ILE A 339 -3.09 21.18 17.12
N GLU A 340 -2.01 21.04 17.88
CA GLU A 340 -1.41 22.15 18.64
C GLU A 340 -0.84 23.23 17.73
N ASN A 341 -0.17 22.86 16.64
CA ASN A 341 0.43 23.81 15.70
C ASN A 341 -0.62 24.66 14.97
N TYR A 342 -1.81 24.11 14.72
CA TYR A 342 -2.88 24.77 13.98
C TYR A 342 -4.11 25.10 14.83
N ASP A 343 -3.96 25.09 16.15
CA ASP A 343 -5.03 25.21 17.15
C ASP A 343 -6.01 26.38 16.90
N GLU A 344 -5.47 27.55 16.54
CA GLU A 344 -6.26 28.77 16.28
C GLU A 344 -7.01 28.74 14.95
N ARG A 345 -6.55 27.91 13.99
CA ARG A 345 -7.16 27.78 12.66
C ARG A 345 -8.21 26.67 12.62
N LEU A 346 -8.16 25.75 13.57
CA LEU A 346 -9.04 24.59 13.62
C LEU A 346 -10.45 24.97 14.06
N ASN A 347 -11.44 24.40 13.38
CA ASN A 347 -12.82 24.45 13.84
C ASN A 347 -13.08 23.31 14.83
N TRP A 348 -13.02 23.67 16.12
CA TRP A 348 -13.16 22.72 17.22
C TRP A 348 -14.51 22.01 17.27
N ARG A 349 -15.58 22.64 16.77
CA ARG A 349 -16.88 21.97 16.62
C ARG A 349 -16.82 20.85 15.58
N LYS A 350 -16.18 21.09 14.45
CA LYS A 350 -15.98 20.05 13.41
C LYS A 350 -15.03 18.96 13.87
N LEU A 351 -13.95 19.33 14.59
CA LEU A 351 -13.04 18.36 15.21
C LEU A 351 -13.75 17.48 16.24
N SER A 352 -14.62 18.05 17.09
CA SER A 352 -15.40 17.26 18.06
C SER A 352 -16.19 16.13 17.42
N ARG A 353 -16.69 16.32 16.18
CA ARG A 353 -17.38 15.28 15.41
C ARG A 353 -16.44 14.41 14.58
N ASN A 354 -15.16 14.77 14.45
CA ASN A 354 -14.21 14.06 13.61
C ASN A 354 -13.88 12.68 14.23
N GLU A 355 -13.93 11.66 13.38
CA GLU A 355 -13.79 10.26 13.76
C GLU A 355 -12.33 9.81 13.84
N ASN A 356 -11.40 10.59 13.28
CA ASN A 356 -9.99 10.21 13.10
C ASN A 356 -9.02 11.02 13.97
N LEU A 357 -9.47 11.47 15.15
CA LEU A 357 -8.61 12.14 16.13
C LEU A 357 -7.78 11.14 16.96
N PRO A 358 -6.56 11.51 17.39
CA PRO A 358 -5.67 10.66 18.17
C PRO A 358 -6.07 10.71 19.66
N TRP A 359 -7.23 10.16 20.01
CA TRP A 359 -7.75 10.26 21.37
C TRP A 359 -6.84 9.60 22.41
N SER A 360 -6.37 10.41 23.36
CA SER A 360 -5.83 10.00 24.66
C SER A 360 -6.58 10.75 25.76
N ILE A 361 -6.60 10.24 27.00
CA ILE A 361 -7.26 10.93 28.12
C ILE A 361 -6.55 12.27 28.36
N GLU A 362 -5.23 12.28 28.26
CA GLU A 362 -4.38 13.45 28.38
C GLU A 362 -4.72 14.50 27.30
N PHE A 363 -4.79 14.10 26.03
CA PHE A 363 -5.17 14.98 24.92
C PHE A 363 -6.56 15.58 25.11
N PHE A 364 -7.55 14.73 25.44
CA PHE A 364 -8.91 15.17 25.69
C PHE A 364 -8.97 16.23 26.80
N GLN A 365 -8.31 15.96 27.93
CA GLN A 365 -8.28 16.87 29.08
C GLN A 365 -7.52 18.17 28.79
N LYS A 366 -6.44 18.10 28.00
CA LYS A 366 -5.65 19.28 27.59
C LYS A 366 -6.49 20.32 26.85
N HIS A 367 -7.44 19.87 26.02
CA HIS A 367 -8.29 20.74 25.20
C HIS A 367 -9.76 20.80 25.67
N ILE A 368 -10.02 20.47 26.93
CA ILE A 368 -11.37 20.28 27.49
C ILE A 368 -12.34 21.45 27.26
N ASN A 369 -11.83 22.68 27.24
CA ASN A 369 -12.64 23.89 27.08
C ASN A 369 -12.91 24.27 25.62
N LYS A 370 -12.26 23.59 24.66
CA LYS A 370 -12.40 23.87 23.23
C LYS A 370 -13.38 22.93 22.55
N TRP A 371 -13.54 21.72 23.09
CA TRP A 371 -14.46 20.75 22.53
C TRP A 371 -15.91 21.24 22.59
N ASP A 372 -16.61 21.11 21.47
CA ASP A 372 -18.06 21.16 21.42
C ASP A 372 -18.64 19.86 21.99
N TRP A 373 -19.30 19.96 23.15
CA TRP A 373 -19.86 18.83 23.88
C TRP A 373 -21.06 18.20 23.20
N SER A 374 -21.85 19.00 22.47
CA SER A 374 -22.98 18.49 21.71
C SER A 374 -22.50 17.56 20.60
N GLU A 375 -21.51 17.99 19.82
CA GLU A 375 -20.95 17.14 18.75
C GLU A 375 -20.14 15.96 19.32
N LEU A 376 -19.41 16.16 20.42
CA LEU A 376 -18.65 15.10 21.08
C LEU A 376 -19.56 13.97 21.57
N SER A 377 -20.69 14.30 22.21
CA SER A 377 -21.62 13.30 22.77
C SER A 377 -22.13 12.30 21.73
N GLY A 378 -22.20 12.71 20.46
CA GLY A 378 -22.53 11.86 19.32
C GLY A 378 -21.33 11.16 18.66
N ASN A 379 -20.09 11.48 19.07
CA ASN A 379 -18.88 10.90 18.51
C ASN A 379 -18.62 9.52 19.09
N THR A 380 -18.78 8.49 18.27
CA THR A 380 -18.58 7.09 18.63
C THR A 380 -17.10 6.67 18.70
N ASN A 381 -16.18 7.52 18.23
CA ASN A 381 -14.74 7.24 18.26
C ASN A 381 -14.03 7.85 19.48
N LEU A 382 -14.70 8.70 20.26
CA LEU A 382 -14.18 9.08 21.57
C LEU A 382 -14.19 7.85 22.49
N PRO A 383 -13.09 7.53 23.21
CA PRO A 383 -13.03 6.39 24.10
C PRO A 383 -13.80 6.66 25.40
N TRP A 384 -15.13 6.70 25.31
CA TRP A 384 -16.02 6.87 26.45
C TRP A 384 -15.74 5.80 27.51
N SER A 385 -15.53 6.25 28.74
CA SER A 385 -15.47 5.40 29.93
C SER A 385 -16.52 5.85 30.95
N SER A 386 -16.93 4.95 31.85
CA SER A 386 -17.83 5.32 32.94
C SER A 386 -17.28 6.47 33.79
N GLU A 387 -15.97 6.48 34.01
CA GLU A 387 -15.27 7.55 34.74
C GLU A 387 -15.33 8.89 33.99
N LEU A 388 -15.18 8.88 32.66
CA LEU A 388 -15.26 10.09 31.84
C LEU A 388 -16.69 10.63 31.79
N ILE A 389 -17.69 9.74 31.72
CA ILE A 389 -19.11 10.11 31.75
C ILE A 389 -19.49 10.70 33.11
N GLU A 390 -19.16 10.02 34.22
CA GLU A 390 -19.45 10.49 35.58
C GLU A 390 -18.79 11.85 35.86
N LYS A 391 -17.57 12.07 35.35
CA LYS A 391 -16.85 13.33 35.53
C LYS A 391 -17.45 14.51 34.76
N TYR A 392 -18.13 14.25 33.63
CA TYR A 392 -18.61 15.29 32.72
C TYR A 392 -20.11 15.18 32.44
N GLU A 393 -20.90 14.59 33.34
CA GLU A 393 -22.34 14.35 33.16
C GLU A 393 -23.17 15.63 33.01
N ASP A 394 -22.70 16.74 33.58
CA ASP A 394 -23.36 18.05 33.55
C ASP A 394 -23.08 18.88 32.28
N LYS A 395 -22.22 18.39 31.39
CA LYS A 395 -21.85 19.05 30.13
C LYS A 395 -22.57 18.43 28.95
#